data_AF-A0A929SRL0-F1
#
_entry.id   AF-A0A929SRL0-F1
#
_cell.length_a   1.000
_cell.length_b   1.000
_cell.length_c   1.000
_cell.angle_alpha   90.00
_cell.angle_beta   90.00
_cell.angle_gamma   90.00
#
_symmetry.space_group_name_H-M   'P 1'
#
loop_
_entity.id
_entity.type
_entity.pdbx_description
1 polymer ?
#
loop_
_entity_poly.entity_id
_entity_poly.type
_entity_poly.pdbx_seq_one_letter_code
_entity_poly.pdbx_strand_id
1 'polypeptide(L)'
;MICLNDDLVIFDYKDYKNNFDIVEFDLNKSFNTGNYAIAIDFRNDLKYSIKCIKKLISLKKSNIDFCTDFKDYKVKYVISNYNDSILDALKAIEIEDLKEKYTFIYDSVFKQLNDIWSKKNYCNFCNNKCIATRMHKNIDQLDGCCYSFKMNNKLFSTKLIKDKCKCKFLGDDKRCTTQNISCKLFTCNYLKKTESFDIKLKDFLLIMAFFNSKQRLILKYNYFYSKEEIIDKLLEKSKIPLALYYYYDYYRI
;
A
#
# COMPACT_ATOMS: atom_id res chain seq x y z
N MET A 1 -5.42 6.11 24.33
CA MET A 1 -6.56 6.41 23.42
C MET A 1 -6.04 6.94 22.10
N ILE A 2 -6.53 6.42 20.98
CA ILE A 2 -6.11 6.77 19.62
C ILE A 2 -7.38 7.11 18.81
N CYS A 3 -7.43 8.26 18.15
CA CYS A 3 -8.60 8.65 17.35
C CYS A 3 -8.64 7.84 16.04
N LEU A 4 -9.81 7.25 15.76
CA LEU A 4 -10.11 6.57 14.50
C LEU A 4 -10.69 7.57 13.50
N ASN A 5 -11.65 8.38 13.94
CA ASN A 5 -12.19 9.57 13.29
C ASN A 5 -12.69 10.53 14.39
N ASP A 6 -13.52 11.52 14.03
CA ASP A 6 -14.01 12.53 14.97
C ASP A 6 -14.89 11.95 16.09
N ASP A 7 -15.57 10.82 15.85
CA ASP A 7 -16.54 10.22 16.78
C ASP A 7 -16.04 8.92 17.43
N LEU A 8 -15.14 8.19 16.76
CA LEU A 8 -14.73 6.83 17.11
C LEU A 8 -13.28 6.81 17.61
N VAL A 9 -13.04 6.03 18.66
CA VAL A 9 -11.71 5.83 19.24
C VAL A 9 -11.31 4.37 19.37
N ILE A 10 -9.99 4.17 19.44
CA ILE A 10 -9.32 2.92 19.75
C ILE A 10 -8.66 3.04 21.12
N PHE A 11 -8.75 1.98 21.92
CA PHE A 11 -7.97 1.81 23.13
C PHE A 11 -6.83 0.81 22.92
N ASP A 12 -5.67 1.11 23.51
CA ASP A 12 -4.66 0.08 23.73
C ASP A 12 -5.18 -0.84 24.84
N TYR A 13 -5.02 -2.16 24.67
CA TYR A 13 -5.44 -3.13 25.67
C TYR A 13 -4.82 -2.89 27.04
N LYS A 14 -3.60 -2.32 27.10
CA LYS A 14 -2.96 -1.95 28.37
C LYS A 14 -3.70 -0.84 29.12
N ASP A 15 -4.43 0.01 28.40
CA ASP A 15 -5.22 1.11 28.96
C ASP A 15 -6.63 0.66 29.34
N TYR A 16 -7.06 -0.52 28.91
CA TYR A 16 -8.38 -1.07 29.19
C TYR A 16 -8.44 -1.58 30.65
N LYS A 17 -9.43 -1.08 31.40
CA LYS A 17 -9.60 -1.36 32.84
C LYS A 17 -10.95 -2.00 33.16
N ASN A 18 -11.55 -2.76 32.23
CA ASN A 18 -12.89 -3.35 32.39
C ASN A 18 -14.00 -2.32 32.63
N ASN A 19 -13.90 -1.15 32.01
CA ASN A 19 -14.85 -0.04 32.22
C ASN A 19 -15.99 0.03 31.19
N PHE A 20 -15.98 -0.82 30.17
CA PHE A 20 -16.97 -0.88 29.11
C PHE A 20 -16.97 -2.27 28.47
N ASP A 21 -18.04 -2.63 27.78
CA ASP A 21 -18.22 -3.98 27.24
C ASP A 21 -17.29 -4.24 26.05
N ILE A 22 -16.62 -5.39 26.10
CA ILE A 22 -15.79 -5.88 25.00
C ILE A 22 -16.20 -7.28 24.57
N VAL A 23 -16.01 -7.56 23.29
CA VAL A 23 -16.11 -8.91 22.73
C VAL A 23 -14.78 -9.28 22.11
N GLU A 24 -14.20 -10.38 22.61
CA GLU A 24 -12.95 -10.93 22.07
C GLU A 24 -13.11 -11.33 20.61
N PHE A 25 -12.13 -10.90 19.80
CA PHE A 25 -12.07 -11.17 18.38
C PHE A 25 -11.57 -12.58 18.10
N ASP A 26 -12.32 -13.29 17.28
CA ASP A 26 -11.93 -14.58 16.73
C ASP A 26 -12.31 -14.65 15.26
N LEU A 27 -11.43 -15.23 14.43
CA LEU A 27 -11.61 -15.29 12.97
C LEU A 27 -12.84 -16.12 12.55
N ASN A 28 -13.16 -17.15 13.34
CA ASN A 28 -14.24 -18.11 13.07
C ASN A 28 -15.55 -17.69 13.73
N LYS A 29 -15.50 -16.79 14.71
CA LYS A 29 -16.68 -16.25 15.38
C LYS A 29 -17.54 -15.40 14.44
N SER A 30 -18.85 -15.51 14.60
CA SER A 30 -19.84 -14.59 14.03
C SER A 30 -20.00 -13.39 14.96
N PHE A 31 -20.17 -12.21 14.36
CA PHE A 31 -20.41 -10.97 15.09
C PHE A 31 -21.77 -10.43 14.65
N ASN A 32 -22.52 -9.88 15.59
CA ASN A 32 -23.78 -9.21 15.35
C ASN A 32 -23.63 -7.74 15.73
N THR A 33 -24.50 -6.88 15.20
CA THR A 33 -24.55 -5.49 15.65
C THR A 33 -24.79 -5.43 17.15
N GLY A 34 -24.09 -4.56 17.87
CA GLY A 34 -24.26 -4.46 19.32
C GLY A 34 -23.48 -3.33 19.98
N ASN A 35 -23.81 -3.11 21.25
CA ASN A 35 -23.15 -2.13 22.11
C ASN A 35 -21.95 -2.77 22.81
N TYR A 36 -20.85 -2.93 22.07
CA TYR A 36 -19.59 -3.45 22.59
C TYR A 36 -18.43 -3.00 21.69
N ALA A 37 -17.23 -2.88 22.25
CA ALA A 37 -16.01 -2.76 21.46
C ALA A 37 -15.47 -4.16 21.11
N ILE A 38 -14.78 -4.30 19.98
CA ILE A 38 -14.09 -5.54 19.65
C ILE A 38 -12.65 -5.51 20.18
N ALA A 39 -12.28 -6.50 20.98
CA ALA A 39 -10.92 -6.67 21.48
C ALA A 39 -10.09 -7.53 20.51
N ILE A 40 -8.95 -7.02 20.03
CA ILE A 40 -8.12 -7.68 19.00
C ILE A 40 -6.64 -7.70 19.40
N ASP A 41 -6.08 -8.88 19.57
CA ASP A 41 -4.63 -9.10 19.57
C ASP A 41 -4.14 -9.44 18.16
N PHE A 42 -3.30 -8.59 17.56
CA PHE A 42 -2.75 -8.77 16.21
C PHE A 42 -1.54 -9.73 16.13
N ARG A 43 -1.05 -10.24 17.26
CA ARG A 43 -0.02 -11.30 17.37
C ARG A 43 1.33 -11.00 16.71
N ASN A 44 1.59 -9.75 16.29
CA ASN A 44 2.79 -9.36 15.52
C ASN A 44 3.06 -10.23 14.27
N ASP A 45 2.02 -10.86 13.70
CA ASP A 45 2.13 -11.65 12.47
C ASP A 45 1.38 -10.98 11.32
N LEU A 46 2.08 -10.72 10.22
CA LEU A 46 1.52 -10.01 9.07
C LEU A 46 0.36 -10.80 8.44
N LYS A 47 0.48 -12.13 8.31
CA LYS A 47 -0.56 -12.95 7.68
C LYS A 47 -1.83 -12.96 8.52
N TYR A 48 -1.70 -13.11 9.82
CA TYR A 48 -2.78 -13.05 10.79
C TYR A 48 -3.42 -11.67 10.80
N SER A 49 -2.62 -10.59 10.86
CA SER A 49 -3.11 -9.22 10.81
C SER A 49 -3.92 -8.95 9.54
N ILE A 50 -3.46 -9.41 8.37
CA ILE A 50 -4.22 -9.33 7.11
C ILE A 50 -5.56 -10.05 7.21
N LYS A 51 -5.62 -11.22 7.86
CA LYS A 51 -6.89 -11.96 8.05
C LYS A 51 -7.84 -11.20 8.97
N CYS A 52 -7.34 -10.64 10.09
CA CYS A 52 -8.13 -9.83 11.00
C CYS A 52 -8.76 -8.64 10.28
N ILE A 53 -7.94 -7.84 9.58
CA ILE A 53 -8.44 -6.67 8.84
C ILE A 53 -9.45 -7.08 7.76
N LYS A 54 -9.22 -8.18 7.02
CA LYS A 54 -10.19 -8.66 6.02
C LYS A 54 -11.53 -9.07 6.63
N LYS A 55 -11.51 -9.70 7.81
CA LYS A 55 -12.75 -10.04 8.53
C LYS A 55 -13.47 -8.76 8.95
N LEU A 56 -12.79 -7.76 9.50
CA LEU A 56 -13.39 -6.47 9.86
C LEU A 56 -13.98 -5.74 8.64
N ILE A 57 -13.27 -5.73 7.50
CA ILE A 57 -13.81 -5.20 6.23
C ILE A 57 -15.10 -5.93 5.84
N SER A 58 -15.14 -7.25 6.01
CA SER A 58 -16.35 -8.04 5.73
C SER A 58 -17.50 -7.67 6.66
N LEU A 59 -17.24 -7.47 7.95
CA LEU A 59 -18.28 -7.06 8.92
C LEU A 59 -18.87 -5.71 8.53
N LYS A 60 -18.03 -4.71 8.21
CA LYS A 60 -18.48 -3.39 7.74
C LYS A 60 -19.34 -3.50 6.46
N LYS A 61 -18.92 -4.32 5.48
CA LYS A 61 -19.69 -4.57 4.25
C LYS A 61 -21.04 -5.24 4.50
N SER A 62 -21.14 -6.03 5.57
CA SER A 62 -22.37 -6.67 6.00
C SER A 62 -23.22 -5.76 6.90
N ASN A 63 -22.88 -4.47 7.03
CA ASN A 63 -23.55 -3.50 7.90
C ASN A 63 -23.63 -3.95 9.38
N ILE A 64 -22.64 -4.71 9.83
CA ILE A 64 -22.49 -5.09 11.23
C ILE A 64 -21.72 -3.95 11.91
N ASP A 65 -22.42 -3.20 12.76
CA ASP A 65 -21.84 -2.09 13.50
C ASP A 65 -21.67 -2.42 14.98
N PHE A 66 -20.60 -1.93 15.56
CA PHE A 66 -20.27 -2.18 16.96
C PHE A 66 -19.47 -1.01 17.48
N CYS A 67 -19.90 -0.50 18.62
CA CYS A 67 -19.16 0.45 19.44
C CYS A 67 -19.77 0.44 20.83
N THR A 68 -19.04 0.97 21.80
CA THR A 68 -19.57 1.19 23.14
C THR A 68 -19.25 2.59 23.63
N ASP A 69 -20.17 3.17 24.39
CA ASP A 69 -20.00 4.51 24.93
C ASP A 69 -19.05 4.45 26.13
N PHE A 70 -18.02 5.29 26.13
CA PHE A 70 -17.13 5.47 27.26
C PHE A 70 -16.85 6.96 27.44
N LYS A 71 -17.47 7.53 28.47
CA LYS A 71 -17.49 8.98 28.71
C LYS A 71 -18.04 9.71 27.47
N ASP A 72 -17.28 10.64 26.91
CA ASP A 72 -17.67 11.46 25.76
C ASP A 72 -17.25 10.85 24.40
N TYR A 73 -16.84 9.57 24.38
CA TYR A 73 -16.31 8.90 23.19
C TYR A 73 -17.01 7.58 22.89
N LYS A 74 -17.05 7.20 21.61
CA LYS A 74 -17.46 5.86 21.17
C LYS A 74 -16.25 4.99 20.92
N VAL A 75 -16.07 3.94 21.71
CA VAL A 75 -14.97 2.99 21.57
C VAL A 75 -15.36 1.90 20.60
N LYS A 76 -14.59 1.76 19.51
CA LYS A 76 -14.84 0.73 18.49
C LYS A 76 -13.95 -0.50 18.66
N TYR A 77 -12.70 -0.27 19.02
CA TYR A 77 -11.70 -1.32 19.16
C TYR A 77 -10.88 -1.17 20.44
N VAL A 78 -10.52 -2.31 21.03
CA VAL A 78 -9.44 -2.44 22.02
C VAL A 78 -8.37 -3.32 21.39
N ILE A 79 -7.15 -2.83 21.23
CA ILE A 79 -6.13 -3.55 20.43
C ILE A 79 -4.82 -3.74 21.17
N SER A 80 -4.09 -4.80 20.81
CA SER A 80 -2.72 -5.06 21.26
C SER A 80 -1.85 -5.57 20.10
N ASN A 81 -0.53 -5.51 20.29
CA ASN A 81 0.47 -5.98 19.30
C ASN A 81 0.28 -5.35 17.90
N TYR A 82 -0.01 -4.04 17.87
CA TYR A 82 -0.26 -3.28 16.66
C TYR A 82 0.92 -2.40 16.26
N ASN A 83 0.88 -1.92 15.03
CA ASN A 83 1.81 -0.93 14.46
C ASN A 83 1.03 0.09 13.62
N ASP A 84 1.72 1.08 13.08
CA ASP A 84 1.09 2.14 12.27
C ASP A 84 0.29 1.61 11.08
N SER A 85 0.71 0.51 10.44
CA SER A 85 -0.04 -0.09 9.33
C SER A 85 -1.37 -0.69 9.77
N ILE A 86 -1.45 -1.21 10.99
CA ILE A 86 -2.69 -1.70 11.58
C ILE A 86 -3.61 -0.52 11.91
N LEU A 87 -3.08 0.55 12.49
CA LEU A 87 -3.86 1.76 12.77
C LEU A 87 -4.43 2.39 11.49
N ASP A 88 -3.61 2.52 10.45
CA ASP A 88 -4.04 3.01 9.15
C ASP A 88 -5.10 2.08 8.53
N ALA A 89 -4.95 0.76 8.68
CA ALA A 89 -5.95 -0.18 8.19
C ALA A 89 -7.29 -0.03 8.91
N LEU A 90 -7.30 0.16 10.23
CA LEU A 90 -8.54 0.40 10.99
C LEU A 90 -9.19 1.71 10.55
N LYS A 91 -8.42 2.80 10.37
CA LYS A 91 -8.92 4.09 9.84
C LYS A 91 -9.54 3.93 8.45
N ALA A 92 -8.86 3.22 7.56
CA ALA A 92 -9.32 3.00 6.19
C ALA A 92 -10.62 2.17 6.10
N ILE A 93 -10.96 1.37 7.12
CA ILE A 93 -12.24 0.65 7.16
C ILE A 93 -13.40 1.65 7.29
N GLU A 94 -13.22 2.70 8.09
CA GLU A 94 -14.28 3.67 8.40
C GLU A 94 -14.48 4.76 7.34
N ILE A 95 -13.54 4.94 6.41
CA ILE A 95 -13.75 5.88 5.28
C ILE A 95 -14.86 5.33 4.38
N GLU A 96 -15.87 6.13 4.05
CA GLU A 96 -16.99 5.67 3.22
C GLU A 96 -16.71 5.85 1.72
N ASP A 97 -16.23 7.02 1.32
CA ASP A 97 -15.91 7.28 -0.09
C ASP A 97 -14.74 6.40 -0.56
N LEU A 98 -14.95 5.74 -1.69
CA LEU A 98 -13.98 4.77 -2.19
C LEU A 98 -12.71 5.44 -2.73
N LYS A 99 -12.83 6.63 -3.33
CA LYS A 99 -11.69 7.38 -3.87
C LYS A 99 -10.85 7.94 -2.74
N GLU A 100 -11.48 8.51 -1.72
CA GLU A 100 -10.85 8.96 -0.49
C GLU A 100 -10.13 7.80 0.22
N LYS A 101 -10.82 6.65 0.39
CA LYS A 101 -10.23 5.45 0.99
C LYS A 101 -8.98 4.99 0.26
N TYR A 102 -9.05 4.89 -1.07
CA TYR A 102 -7.90 4.48 -1.87
C TYR A 102 -6.78 5.51 -1.84
N THR A 103 -7.11 6.80 -1.80
CA THR A 103 -6.13 7.89 -1.65
C THR A 103 -5.41 7.79 -0.32
N PHE A 104 -6.15 7.66 0.79
CA PHE A 104 -5.58 7.48 2.13
C PHE A 104 -4.65 6.27 2.19
N ILE A 105 -5.12 5.11 1.73
CA ILE A 105 -4.31 3.88 1.71
C ILE A 105 -3.04 4.07 0.87
N TYR A 106 -3.16 4.71 -0.29
CA TYR A 106 -2.04 4.97 -1.19
C TYR A 106 -0.99 5.84 -0.50
N ASP A 107 -1.41 6.91 0.17
CA ASP A 107 -0.51 7.82 0.89
C ASP A 107 0.20 7.14 2.05
N SER A 108 -0.52 6.36 2.86
CA SER A 108 0.07 5.57 3.94
C SER A 108 1.12 4.59 3.42
N VAL A 109 0.84 3.88 2.33
CA VAL A 109 1.81 2.95 1.71
C VAL A 109 3.01 3.70 1.13
N PHE A 110 2.79 4.84 0.47
CA PHE A 110 3.88 5.64 -0.08
C PHE A 110 4.79 6.20 1.01
N LYS A 111 4.23 6.63 2.15
CA LYS A 111 4.99 7.01 3.34
C LYS A 111 5.86 5.87 3.86
N GLN A 112 5.29 4.68 4.03
CA GLN A 112 6.06 3.49 4.45
C GLN A 112 7.21 3.18 3.49
N LEU A 113 6.97 3.29 2.17
CA LEU A 113 8.01 3.12 1.17
C LEU A 113 9.10 4.19 1.30
N ASN A 114 8.73 5.46 1.49
CA ASN A 114 9.70 6.52 1.73
C ASN A 114 10.56 6.24 2.97
N ASP A 115 9.96 5.78 4.07
CA ASP A 115 10.68 5.45 5.30
C ASP A 115 11.64 4.27 5.11
N ILE A 116 11.29 3.27 4.29
CA ILE A 116 12.21 2.19 3.93
C ILE A 116 13.42 2.75 3.16
N TRP A 117 13.17 3.59 2.16
CA TRP A 117 14.23 4.13 1.31
C TRP A 117 15.08 5.22 2.00
N SER A 118 14.56 5.89 3.04
CA SER A 118 15.30 6.93 3.77
C SER A 118 16.31 6.36 4.76
N LYS A 119 16.13 5.11 5.22
CA LYS A 119 17.04 4.44 6.19
C LYS A 119 18.46 4.27 5.68
N LYS A 120 18.65 4.10 4.37
CA LYS A 120 19.96 3.88 3.75
C LYS A 120 19.91 4.38 2.32
N ASN A 121 21.00 5.00 1.86
CA ASN A 121 21.22 5.27 0.44
C ASN A 121 21.56 3.97 -0.31
N TYR A 122 20.59 3.07 -0.50
CA TYR A 122 20.77 1.76 -1.15
C TYR A 122 21.33 1.89 -2.57
N CYS A 123 20.90 2.91 -3.31
CA CYS A 123 21.40 3.20 -4.65
C CYS A 123 22.83 3.77 -4.66
N ASN A 124 23.37 4.09 -3.48
CA ASN A 124 24.60 4.85 -3.27
C ASN A 124 24.68 6.00 -4.29
N PHE A 125 23.60 6.78 -4.40
CA PHE A 125 23.46 7.81 -5.42
C PHE A 125 24.40 8.97 -5.10
N CYS A 126 25.30 9.31 -6.02
CA CYS A 126 26.21 10.44 -5.91
C CYS A 126 26.62 10.94 -7.31
N ASN A 127 26.92 12.23 -7.44
CA ASN A 127 27.29 12.88 -8.71
C ASN A 127 26.28 12.57 -9.84
N ASN A 128 24.98 12.62 -9.53
CA ASN A 128 23.88 12.32 -10.46
C ASN A 128 23.89 10.90 -11.06
N LYS A 129 24.61 9.95 -10.45
CA LYS A 129 24.70 8.55 -10.89
C LYS A 129 24.40 7.61 -9.72
N CYS A 130 23.71 6.50 -10.00
CA CYS A 130 23.63 5.39 -9.05
C CYS A 130 24.84 4.48 -9.17
N ILE A 131 25.08 3.66 -8.15
CA ILE A 131 26.20 2.71 -8.12
C ILE A 131 26.21 1.75 -9.33
N ALA A 132 25.05 1.27 -9.76
CA ALA A 132 24.96 0.39 -10.92
C ALA A 132 25.44 1.08 -12.20
N THR A 133 25.10 2.36 -12.39
CA THR A 133 25.61 3.18 -13.50
C THR A 133 27.12 3.42 -13.39
N ARG A 134 27.63 3.74 -12.19
CA ARG A 134 29.08 3.91 -11.96
C ARG A 134 29.87 2.63 -12.18
N MET A 135 29.24 1.47 -12.02
CA MET A 135 29.81 0.15 -12.32
C MET A 135 29.54 -0.31 -13.76
N HIS A 136 29.03 0.56 -14.65
CA HIS A 136 28.69 0.23 -16.04
C HIS A 136 27.67 -0.92 -16.20
N LYS A 137 26.81 -1.12 -15.20
CA LYS A 137 25.75 -2.15 -15.18
C LYS A 137 24.38 -1.64 -15.62
N ASN A 138 24.27 -0.36 -15.96
CA ASN A 138 23.04 0.28 -16.45
C ASN A 138 23.30 0.97 -17.78
N ILE A 139 22.25 1.02 -18.61
CA ILE A 139 22.26 1.71 -19.90
C ILE A 139 22.28 3.23 -19.69
N ASP A 140 21.62 3.73 -18.64
CA ASP A 140 21.53 5.15 -18.34
C ASP A 140 22.75 5.67 -17.59
N GLN A 141 23.28 6.79 -18.08
CA GLN A 141 24.52 7.38 -17.60
C GLN A 141 24.32 8.43 -16.50
N LEU A 142 23.13 9.03 -16.37
CA LEU A 142 22.77 10.08 -15.41
C LEU A 142 21.34 9.84 -14.90
N ASP A 143 20.88 10.60 -13.89
CA ASP A 143 19.49 10.69 -13.41
C ASP A 143 18.84 9.35 -12.95
N GLY A 144 19.65 8.32 -12.71
CA GLY A 144 19.22 7.04 -12.15
C GLY A 144 18.21 6.30 -13.03
N CYS A 145 17.16 5.74 -12.41
CA CYS A 145 16.14 4.94 -13.10
C CYS A 145 14.95 5.77 -13.62
N CYS A 146 15.02 7.10 -13.58
CA CYS A 146 13.92 8.00 -13.90
C CYS A 146 13.79 8.29 -15.41
N TYR A 147 13.78 7.24 -16.22
CA TYR A 147 13.55 7.31 -17.67
C TYR A 147 12.34 6.47 -18.04
N SER A 148 11.31 7.10 -18.59
CA SER A 148 10.18 6.39 -19.16
C SER A 148 10.57 5.79 -20.49
N PHE A 149 9.98 4.64 -20.81
CA PHE A 149 10.22 3.94 -22.06
C PHE A 149 9.02 3.06 -22.42
N LYS A 150 8.93 2.67 -23.69
CA LYS A 150 7.95 1.69 -24.16
C LYS A 150 8.67 0.44 -24.67
N MET A 151 8.08 -0.73 -24.41
CA MET A 151 8.53 -1.95 -25.09
C MET A 151 8.15 -1.90 -26.56
N ASN A 152 9.05 -2.38 -27.40
CA ASN A 152 8.78 -2.52 -28.81
C ASN A 152 8.16 -3.91 -29.07
N ASN A 153 6.85 -3.93 -29.33
CA ASN A 153 6.11 -5.17 -29.54
C ASN A 153 6.11 -5.62 -31.02
N LYS A 154 6.97 -5.04 -31.88
CA LYS A 154 7.12 -5.49 -33.26
C LYS A 154 7.93 -6.78 -33.31
N LEU A 155 7.34 -7.83 -33.89
CA LEU A 155 7.85 -9.22 -33.92
C LEU A 155 9.32 -9.35 -34.42
N PHE A 156 9.78 -8.42 -35.26
CA PHE A 156 11.13 -8.45 -35.87
C PHE A 156 12.02 -7.26 -35.50
N SER A 157 11.68 -6.50 -34.47
CA SER A 157 12.53 -5.37 -34.08
C SER A 157 13.72 -5.82 -33.23
N THR A 158 14.94 -5.48 -33.67
CA THR A 158 16.17 -5.64 -32.89
C THR A 158 16.25 -4.66 -31.71
N LYS A 159 15.47 -3.57 -31.75
CA LYS A 159 15.40 -2.57 -30.68
C LYS A 159 14.23 -2.90 -29.75
N LEU A 160 14.54 -3.45 -28.56
CA LEU A 160 13.55 -3.85 -27.53
C LEU A 160 12.85 -2.67 -26.85
N ILE A 161 13.52 -1.52 -26.79
CA ILE A 161 13.05 -0.32 -26.09
C ILE A 161 12.90 0.84 -27.08
N LYS A 162 11.74 1.48 -27.10
CA LYS A 162 11.48 2.70 -27.86
C LYS A 162 11.01 3.83 -26.95
N ASP A 163 11.01 5.05 -27.49
CA ASP A 163 10.49 6.26 -26.84
C ASP A 163 11.09 6.49 -25.45
N LYS A 164 12.39 6.22 -25.31
CA LYS A 164 13.10 6.44 -24.06
C LYS A 164 13.31 7.94 -23.86
N CYS A 165 12.79 8.49 -22.77
CA CYS A 165 12.92 9.90 -22.43
C CYS A 165 13.00 10.09 -20.91
N LYS A 166 13.50 11.26 -20.49
CA LYS A 166 13.52 11.65 -19.08
C LYS A 166 12.08 11.65 -18.54
N CYS A 167 11.85 11.08 -17.37
CA CYS A 167 10.53 11.05 -16.75
C CYS A 167 9.98 12.48 -16.57
N LYS A 168 8.71 12.69 -16.94
CA LYS A 168 8.01 13.98 -16.79
C LYS A 168 7.94 14.50 -15.35
N PHE A 169 8.09 13.60 -14.37
CA PHE A 169 8.08 13.93 -12.94
C PHE A 169 9.47 14.06 -12.32
N LEU A 170 10.54 14.03 -13.12
CA LEU A 170 11.88 14.30 -12.61
C LEU A 170 12.14 15.81 -12.65
N GLY A 171 12.05 16.44 -11.47
CA GLY A 171 12.26 17.87 -11.29
C GLY A 171 13.67 18.32 -11.66
N ASP A 172 13.85 19.64 -11.70
CA ASP A 172 15.12 20.27 -12.06
C ASP A 172 16.21 20.01 -11.00
N ASP A 173 15.80 19.88 -9.73
CA ASP A 173 16.64 19.47 -8.61
C ASP A 173 17.00 17.96 -8.61
N LYS A 174 16.63 17.25 -9.68
CA LYS A 174 16.84 15.81 -9.86
C LYS A 174 16.09 14.93 -8.87
N ARG A 175 15.03 15.44 -8.25
CA ARG A 175 14.13 14.66 -7.38
C ARG A 175 12.81 14.34 -8.08
N CYS A 176 12.23 13.21 -7.71
CA CYS A 176 10.92 12.80 -8.20
C CYS A 176 9.84 13.67 -7.52
N THR A 177 9.01 14.33 -8.31
CA THR A 177 7.92 15.20 -7.83
C THR A 177 6.59 14.47 -7.67
N THR A 178 6.49 13.23 -8.16
CA THR A 178 5.28 12.40 -8.02
C THR A 178 5.39 11.37 -6.90
N GLN A 179 4.26 11.09 -6.26
CA GLN A 179 4.10 9.98 -5.33
C GLN A 179 3.70 8.72 -6.09
N ASN A 180 4.63 8.08 -6.81
CA ASN A 180 4.33 6.88 -7.57
C ASN A 180 4.80 5.61 -6.83
N ILE A 181 3.86 4.81 -6.32
CA ILE A 181 4.14 3.54 -5.62
C ILE A 181 4.86 2.54 -6.53
N SER A 182 4.48 2.40 -7.81
CA SER A 182 5.16 1.47 -8.72
C SER A 182 6.64 1.81 -8.86
N CYS A 183 6.96 3.09 -9.09
CA CYS A 183 8.34 3.58 -9.14
C CYS A 183 9.08 3.36 -7.82
N LYS A 184 8.43 3.57 -6.68
CA LYS A 184 9.06 3.42 -5.35
C LYS A 184 9.23 1.96 -4.92
N LEU A 185 8.40 1.05 -5.43
CA LEU A 185 8.57 -0.40 -5.29
C LEU A 185 9.69 -0.96 -6.17
N PHE A 186 10.13 -0.22 -7.18
CA PHE A 186 11.13 -0.71 -8.11
C PHE A 186 12.50 -0.87 -7.43
N THR A 187 12.96 -2.10 -7.37
CA THR A 187 14.31 -2.49 -6.97
C THR A 187 15.02 -3.11 -8.18
N CYS A 188 16.13 -2.50 -8.62
CA CYS A 188 16.88 -3.01 -9.76
C CYS A 188 17.65 -4.28 -9.41
N ASN A 189 18.06 -5.05 -10.41
CA ASN A 189 18.78 -6.32 -10.21
C ASN A 189 20.06 -6.16 -9.39
N TYR A 190 20.74 -5.02 -9.49
CA TYR A 190 21.90 -4.72 -8.65
C TYR A 190 21.52 -4.71 -7.17
N LEU A 191 20.49 -3.96 -6.77
CA LEU A 191 20.07 -3.90 -5.37
C LEU A 191 19.59 -5.27 -4.86
N LYS A 192 18.83 -5.99 -5.67
CA LYS A 192 18.33 -7.32 -5.29
C LYS A 192 19.44 -8.32 -5.02
N LYS A 193 20.46 -8.35 -5.88
CA LYS A 193 21.52 -9.38 -5.86
C LYS A 193 22.73 -8.98 -5.02
N THR A 194 23.09 -7.70 -5.04
CA THR A 194 24.32 -7.20 -4.41
C THR A 194 24.05 -6.59 -3.04
N GLU A 195 22.97 -5.81 -2.89
CA GLU A 195 22.60 -5.22 -1.60
C GLU A 195 21.63 -6.10 -0.80
N SER A 196 21.21 -7.25 -1.35
CA SER A 196 20.15 -8.11 -0.80
C SER A 196 18.89 -7.32 -0.44
N PHE A 197 18.60 -6.27 -1.21
CA PHE A 197 17.52 -5.33 -0.96
C PHE A 197 16.42 -5.48 -2.02
N ASP A 198 15.27 -5.96 -1.59
CA ASP A 198 14.09 -6.14 -2.42
C ASP A 198 12.84 -5.77 -1.63
N ILE A 199 12.01 -4.90 -2.21
CA ILE A 199 10.73 -4.51 -1.63
C ILE A 199 9.64 -5.26 -2.39
N LYS A 200 8.83 -6.05 -1.68
CA LYS A 200 7.74 -6.81 -2.32
C LYS A 200 6.41 -6.22 -1.91
N LEU A 201 5.52 -6.09 -2.89
CA LEU A 201 4.15 -5.62 -2.70
C LEU A 201 3.40 -6.41 -1.60
N LYS A 202 3.72 -7.71 -1.45
CA LYS A 202 3.09 -8.60 -0.47
C LYS A 202 3.48 -8.32 0.99
N ASP A 203 4.49 -7.50 1.22
CA ASP A 203 5.00 -7.18 2.54
C ASP A 203 4.18 -6.03 3.19
N PHE A 204 3.29 -5.38 2.42
CA PHE A 204 2.45 -4.27 2.88
C PHE A 204 1.04 -4.75 3.27
N LEU A 205 0.71 -4.63 4.55
CA LEU A 205 -0.58 -5.03 5.13
C LEU A 205 -1.75 -4.36 4.41
N LEU A 206 -1.70 -3.03 4.25
CA LEU A 206 -2.74 -2.23 3.60
C LEU A 206 -3.03 -2.74 2.17
N ILE A 207 -1.98 -3.03 1.40
CA ILE A 207 -2.15 -3.50 0.03
C ILE A 207 -2.81 -4.89 0.00
N MET A 208 -2.36 -5.78 0.87
CA MET A 208 -2.83 -7.16 0.90
C MET A 208 -4.24 -7.32 1.49
N ALA A 209 -4.65 -6.39 2.34
CA ALA A 209 -5.98 -6.34 2.94
C ALA A 209 -7.03 -5.72 2.01
N PHE A 210 -6.74 -4.57 1.38
CA PHE A 210 -7.74 -3.76 0.68
C PHE A 210 -7.81 -3.97 -0.83
N PHE A 211 -6.70 -4.31 -1.48
CA PHE A 211 -6.67 -4.42 -2.95
C PHE A 211 -6.73 -5.87 -3.42
N ASN A 212 -7.55 -6.09 -4.45
CA ASN A 212 -7.65 -7.39 -5.12
C ASN A 212 -6.45 -7.65 -6.05
N SER A 213 -6.35 -8.86 -6.62
CA SER A 213 -5.22 -9.23 -7.48
C SER A 213 -5.03 -8.32 -8.70
N LYS A 214 -6.11 -7.79 -9.30
CA LYS A 214 -6.01 -6.88 -10.45
C LYS A 214 -5.48 -5.51 -10.04
N GLN A 215 -6.01 -4.96 -8.95
CA GLN A 215 -5.53 -3.71 -8.37
C GLN A 215 -4.07 -3.80 -7.93
N ARG A 216 -3.63 -4.96 -7.44
CA ARG A 216 -2.21 -5.22 -7.16
C ARG A 216 -1.33 -5.23 -8.41
N LEU A 217 -1.84 -5.62 -9.59
CA LEU A 217 -1.13 -5.45 -10.86
C LEU A 217 -1.01 -3.96 -11.21
N ILE A 218 -2.08 -3.19 -11.03
CA ILE A 218 -2.06 -1.73 -11.26
C ILE A 218 -0.97 -1.07 -10.40
N LEU A 219 -0.93 -1.35 -9.09
CA LEU A 219 0.08 -0.80 -8.18
C LEU A 219 1.51 -1.23 -8.50
N LYS A 220 1.69 -2.38 -9.17
CA LYS A 220 3.02 -2.94 -9.45
C LYS A 220 3.63 -2.43 -10.75
N TYR A 221 2.82 -2.07 -11.74
CA TYR A 221 3.31 -1.91 -13.11
C TYR A 221 3.06 -0.53 -13.75
N ASN A 222 2.42 0.42 -13.05
CA ASN A 222 2.16 1.77 -13.59
C ASN A 222 3.23 2.77 -13.17
N TYR A 223 4.45 2.56 -13.68
CA TYR A 223 5.57 3.49 -13.53
C TYR A 223 5.34 4.78 -14.32
N PHE A 224 5.87 5.90 -13.82
CA PHE A 224 5.90 7.19 -14.52
C PHE A 224 4.51 7.82 -14.77
N TYR A 225 3.52 7.46 -13.96
CA TYR A 225 2.20 8.10 -13.88
C TYR A 225 2.06 8.90 -12.58
N SER A 226 1.13 9.85 -12.58
CA SER A 226 0.73 10.58 -11.38
C SER A 226 -0.01 9.66 -10.41
N LYS A 227 -0.11 10.09 -9.15
CA LYS A 227 -0.92 9.41 -8.14
C LYS A 227 -2.38 9.37 -8.59
N GLU A 228 -2.88 10.47 -9.12
CA GLU A 228 -4.27 10.67 -9.54
C GLU A 228 -4.64 9.69 -10.66
N GLU A 229 -3.81 9.59 -11.71
CA GLU A 229 -3.99 8.63 -12.81
C GLU A 229 -4.07 7.18 -12.29
N ILE A 230 -3.26 6.82 -11.28
CA ILE A 230 -3.26 5.48 -10.69
C ILE A 230 -4.50 5.26 -9.81
N ILE A 231 -4.92 6.25 -9.01
CA ILE A 231 -6.13 6.16 -8.20
C ILE A 231 -7.36 5.96 -9.10
N ASP A 232 -7.48 6.74 -10.17
CA ASP A 232 -8.59 6.59 -11.12
C ASP A 232 -8.59 5.19 -11.76
N LYS A 233 -7.40 4.66 -12.11
CA LYS A 233 -7.25 3.29 -12.61
C LYS A 233 -7.68 2.22 -11.59
N LEU A 234 -7.41 2.43 -10.30
CA LEU A 234 -7.78 1.51 -9.22
C LEU A 234 -9.29 1.43 -8.99
N LEU A 235 -10.04 2.49 -9.33
CA LEU A 235 -11.49 2.56 -9.22
C LEU A 235 -12.22 1.85 -10.37
N GLU A 236 -11.52 1.55 -11.47
CA GLU A 236 -12.12 0.84 -12.61
C GLU A 236 -12.64 -0.55 -12.21
N LYS A 237 -13.91 -0.82 -12.55
CA LYS A 237 -14.51 -2.14 -12.38
C LYS A 237 -14.27 -2.98 -13.63
N SER A 238 -13.65 -4.14 -13.45
CA SER A 238 -13.45 -5.11 -14.54
C SER A 238 -14.02 -6.47 -14.14
N LYS A 239 -14.88 -7.04 -14.99
CA LYS A 239 -15.41 -8.41 -14.86
C LYS A 239 -14.51 -9.47 -15.53
N ILE A 240 -13.47 -9.05 -16.25
CA ILE A 240 -12.59 -9.92 -17.02
C ILE A 240 -11.80 -10.85 -16.09
N PRO A 241 -11.67 -12.17 -16.35
CA PRO A 241 -10.83 -13.05 -15.53
C PRO A 241 -9.40 -12.52 -15.37
N LEU A 242 -8.76 -12.75 -14.21
CA LEU A 242 -7.43 -12.20 -13.90
C LEU A 242 -6.37 -12.56 -14.96
N ALA A 243 -6.41 -13.78 -15.50
CA ALA A 243 -5.48 -14.23 -16.53
C ALA A 243 -5.60 -13.40 -17.83
N LEU A 244 -6.81 -13.16 -18.30
CA LEU A 244 -7.07 -12.32 -19.47
C LEU A 244 -6.77 -10.85 -19.19
N TYR A 245 -7.09 -10.38 -17.98
CA TYR A 245 -6.77 -9.02 -17.55
C TYR A 245 -5.26 -8.75 -17.55
N TYR A 246 -4.45 -9.75 -17.18
CA TYR A 246 -3.00 -9.70 -17.28
C TYR A 246 -2.52 -9.81 -18.74
N TYR A 247 -3.03 -10.79 -19.50
CA TYR A 247 -2.60 -11.05 -20.88
C TYR A 247 -2.81 -9.84 -21.80
N TYR A 248 -3.95 -9.16 -21.68
CA TYR A 248 -4.27 -7.97 -22.47
C TYR A 248 -3.73 -6.66 -21.86
N ASP A 249 -2.87 -6.74 -20.85
CA ASP A 249 -2.27 -5.58 -20.18
C ASP A 249 -3.28 -4.54 -19.64
N TYR A 250 -4.52 -4.94 -19.32
CA TYR A 250 -5.57 -4.02 -18.86
C TYR A 250 -5.28 -3.35 -17.51
N TYR A 251 -4.27 -3.83 -16.78
CA TYR A 251 -3.78 -3.19 -15.57
C TYR A 251 -2.96 -1.93 -15.84
N ARG A 252 -2.56 -1.66 -17.08
CA ARG A 252 -1.78 -0.47 -17.46
C ARG A 252 -2.69 0.73 -17.78
N ILE A 253 -2.14 1.93 -17.58
CA ILE A 253 -2.71 3.23 -17.98
C ILE A 253 -2.23 3.58 -19.39
#